data_AF-A0A958JN12-F1
#
_entry.id   AF-A0A958JN12-F1
#
_cell.length_a   1.000
_cell.length_b   1.000
_cell.length_c   1.000
_cell.angle_alpha   90.00
_cell.angle_beta   90.00
_cell.angle_gamma   90.00
#
_symmetry.space_group_name_H-M   'P 1'
#
loop_
_entity.id
_entity.type
_entity.pdbx_description
1 polymer ?
#
loop_
_entity_poly.entity_id
_entity_poly.type
_entity_poly.pdbx_seq_one_letter_code
_entity_poly.pdbx_strand_id
1 'polypeptide(L)'
;MKIEHIAIVYKKSVYQKQVLEAKTTQPISKLIEDNHPSVRKILPSHHKHLECLEYVQDFLTKEKIEFSLFQRNQNFDESTFDLILSVGGDGTFLDASKNVSEKYMLGVNSCPNDSVGRFSAAYKENFSDFIRDIISDQIKPTVLTRLSVRLQGKTLIPALNDVL
;
A
#
# COMPACT_ATOMS: atom_id res chain seq x y z
N MET A 1 -2.27 18.49 12.23
CA MET A 1 -1.52 18.71 10.97
C MET A 1 -2.51 19.02 9.85
N LYS A 2 -2.21 19.92 8.89
CA LYS A 2 -3.08 20.11 7.72
C LYS A 2 -2.73 19.04 6.68
N ILE A 3 -3.72 18.28 6.21
CA ILE A 3 -3.57 17.31 5.12
C ILE A 3 -4.47 17.78 4.00
N GLU A 4 -3.88 18.22 2.90
CA GLU A 4 -4.59 18.68 1.71
C GLU A 4 -4.38 17.72 0.55
N HIS A 5 -3.17 17.17 0.40
CA HIS A 5 -2.84 16.28 -0.70
C HIS A 5 -2.16 14.99 -0.24
N ILE A 6 -2.76 13.85 -0.63
CA ILE A 6 -2.29 12.51 -0.29
C ILE A 6 -1.80 11.75 -1.53
N ALA A 7 -0.65 11.10 -1.44
CA ALA A 7 -0.28 10.07 -2.40
C ALA A 7 -0.80 8.70 -1.95
N ILE A 8 -1.53 7.99 -2.80
CA ILE A 8 -1.99 6.62 -2.55
C ILE A 8 -1.19 5.66 -3.41
N VAL A 9 -0.29 4.92 -2.79
CA VAL A 9 0.47 3.84 -3.43
C VAL A 9 -0.26 2.52 -3.25
N TYR A 10 -0.70 1.90 -4.34
CA TYR A 10 -1.51 0.67 -4.29
C TYR A 10 -0.89 -0.48 -5.09
N LYS A 11 -1.20 -1.72 -4.71
CA LYS A 11 -0.81 -2.91 -5.49
C LYS A 11 -1.86 -3.22 -6.56
N LYS A 12 -1.45 -3.85 -7.65
CA LYS A 12 -2.38 -4.71 -8.42
C LYS A 12 -2.48 -6.07 -7.73
N SER A 13 -3.70 -6.62 -7.63
CA SER A 13 -3.92 -7.94 -7.05
C SER A 13 -3.29 -9.04 -7.93
N VAL A 14 -3.07 -10.23 -7.35
CA VAL A 14 -2.61 -11.40 -8.09
C VAL A 14 -3.60 -11.75 -9.20
N TYR A 15 -4.89 -11.73 -8.87
CA TYR A 15 -5.97 -11.94 -9.83
C TYR A 15 -5.90 -10.95 -11.00
N GLN A 16 -5.74 -9.66 -10.72
CA GLN A 16 -5.66 -8.65 -11.76
C GLN A 16 -4.44 -8.87 -12.68
N LYS A 17 -3.27 -9.15 -12.11
CA LYS A 17 -2.05 -9.37 -12.90
C LYS A 17 -2.09 -10.65 -13.73
N GLN A 18 -2.58 -11.75 -13.16
CA GLN A 18 -2.42 -13.10 -13.72
C GLN A 18 -3.66 -13.63 -14.43
N VAL A 19 -4.84 -13.06 -14.17
CA VAL A 19 -6.10 -13.49 -14.77
C VAL A 19 -6.64 -12.41 -15.71
N LEU A 20 -6.68 -11.15 -15.28
CA LEU A 20 -7.27 -10.06 -16.09
C LEU A 20 -6.28 -9.49 -17.13
N GLU A 21 -5.02 -9.30 -16.73
CA GLU A 21 -4.01 -8.62 -17.57
C GLU A 21 -3.06 -9.59 -18.30
N ALA A 22 -3.09 -10.88 -17.96
CA ALA A 22 -2.22 -11.87 -18.58
C ALA A 22 -2.67 -12.14 -20.02
N LYS A 23 -1.76 -11.94 -20.99
CA LYS A 23 -2.00 -12.18 -22.42
C LYS A 23 -1.99 -13.66 -22.82
N THR A 24 -1.60 -14.55 -21.91
CA THR A 24 -1.55 -16.00 -22.12
C THR A 24 -2.38 -16.71 -21.07
N THR A 25 -3.13 -17.73 -21.50
CA THR A 25 -3.93 -18.64 -20.67
C THR A 25 -3.03 -19.37 -19.67
N GLN A 26 -2.78 -18.74 -18.52
CA GLN A 26 -1.95 -19.32 -17.48
C GLN A 26 -2.72 -20.35 -16.63
N PRO A 27 -2.03 -21.38 -16.09
CA PRO A 27 -2.60 -22.43 -15.26
C PRO A 27 -3.42 -21.93 -14.05
N ILE A 28 -3.25 -20.67 -13.62
CA ILE A 28 -3.99 -20.11 -12.48
C ILE A 28 -5.47 -19.88 -12.80
N SER A 29 -5.85 -19.48 -14.02
CA SER A 29 -7.27 -19.36 -14.37
C SER A 29 -7.95 -20.72 -14.30
N LYS A 30 -7.28 -21.75 -14.84
CA LYS A 30 -7.74 -23.14 -14.77
C LYS A 30 -7.81 -23.65 -13.32
N LEU A 31 -6.81 -23.37 -12.49
CA LEU A 31 -6.85 -23.73 -11.07
C LEU A 31 -7.98 -23.02 -10.31
N ILE A 32 -8.35 -21.81 -10.71
CA ILE A 32 -9.49 -21.07 -10.15
C ILE A 32 -10.80 -21.72 -10.58
N GLU A 33 -10.95 -22.07 -11.86
CA GLU A 33 -12.09 -22.83 -12.39
C GLU A 33 -12.23 -24.18 -11.68
N ASP A 34 -11.12 -24.88 -11.47
CA ASP A 34 -11.05 -26.17 -10.77
C ASP A 34 -11.20 -26.03 -9.23
N ASN A 35 -11.36 -24.81 -8.71
CA ASN A 35 -11.48 -24.48 -7.28
C ASN A 35 -10.35 -25.10 -6.41
N HIS A 36 -9.14 -25.14 -6.96
CA HIS A 36 -7.99 -25.78 -6.32
C HIS A 36 -7.64 -25.07 -5.00
N PRO A 37 -7.37 -25.81 -3.90
CA PRO A 37 -7.14 -25.22 -2.58
C PRO A 37 -6.09 -24.09 -2.54
N SER A 38 -5.05 -24.18 -3.37
CA SER A 38 -3.96 -23.18 -3.42
C SER A 38 -4.38 -21.81 -3.95
N VAL A 39 -5.50 -21.71 -4.69
CA VAL A 39 -5.95 -20.45 -5.33
C VAL A 39 -7.28 -19.93 -4.78
N ARG A 40 -7.90 -20.64 -3.84
CA ARG A 40 -9.22 -20.26 -3.26
C ARG A 40 -9.28 -18.85 -2.71
N LYS A 41 -8.15 -18.34 -2.20
CA LYS A 41 -8.05 -16.99 -1.63
C LYS A 41 -7.83 -15.89 -2.68
N ILE A 42 -7.41 -16.23 -3.91
CA ILE A 42 -6.99 -15.23 -4.90
C ILE A 42 -8.13 -14.26 -5.24
N LEU A 43 -9.31 -14.77 -5.56
CA LEU A 43 -10.46 -13.94 -5.94
C LEU A 43 -11.04 -13.17 -4.73
N PRO A 44 -11.30 -13.80 -3.56
CA PRO A 44 -11.73 -13.06 -2.38
C PRO A 44 -10.77 -11.95 -1.94
N SER A 45 -9.46 -12.21 -1.93
CA SER A 45 -8.46 -11.19 -1.59
C SER A 45 -8.38 -10.09 -2.65
N HIS A 46 -8.70 -10.38 -3.91
CA HIS A 46 -8.82 -9.34 -4.94
C HIS A 46 -9.99 -8.40 -4.65
N HIS A 47 -11.18 -8.93 -4.36
CA HIS A 47 -12.36 -8.11 -4.06
C HIS A 47 -12.16 -7.27 -2.80
N LYS A 48 -11.68 -7.87 -1.70
CA LYS A 48 -11.36 -7.12 -0.47
C LYS A 48 -10.37 -5.99 -0.72
N HIS A 49 -9.36 -6.23 -1.56
CA HIS A 49 -8.39 -5.21 -1.91
C HIS A 49 -9.04 -4.04 -2.67
N LEU A 50 -9.88 -4.32 -3.67
CA LEU A 50 -10.59 -3.29 -4.42
C LEU A 50 -11.55 -2.51 -3.53
N GLU A 51 -12.35 -3.20 -2.71
CA GLU A 51 -13.26 -2.56 -1.77
C GLU A 51 -12.54 -1.66 -0.76
N CYS A 52 -11.36 -2.07 -0.28
CA CYS A 52 -10.55 -1.24 0.61
C CYS A 52 -10.03 0.00 -0.11
N LEU A 53 -9.56 -0.14 -1.37
CA LEU A 53 -9.03 0.95 -2.16
C LEU A 53 -10.13 1.96 -2.56
N GLU A 54 -11.31 1.46 -2.92
CA GLU A 54 -12.50 2.28 -3.20
C GLU A 54 -12.95 3.02 -1.94
N TYR A 55 -13.06 2.32 -0.81
CA TYR A 55 -13.43 2.95 0.46
C TYR A 55 -12.48 4.08 0.87
N VAL A 56 -11.16 3.89 0.71
CA VAL A 56 -10.16 4.91 1.00
C VAL A 56 -10.37 6.14 0.11
N GLN A 57 -10.56 5.95 -1.19
CA GLN A 57 -10.78 7.05 -2.14
C GLN A 57 -12.09 7.80 -1.83
N ASP A 58 -13.19 7.06 -1.65
CA ASP A 58 -14.50 7.63 -1.34
C ASP A 58 -14.48 8.46 -0.06
N PHE A 59 -13.79 7.96 0.97
CA PHE A 59 -13.63 8.68 2.22
C PHE A 59 -12.88 10.00 2.00
N LEU A 60 -11.73 9.97 1.32
CA LEU A 60 -10.93 11.18 1.07
C LEU A 60 -11.69 12.20 0.21
N THR A 61 -12.44 11.75 -0.80
CA THR A 61 -13.32 12.61 -1.60
C THR A 61 -14.40 13.27 -0.74
N LYS A 62 -15.04 12.53 0.18
CA LYS A 62 -16.06 13.08 1.09
C LYS A 62 -15.48 14.12 2.05
N GLU A 63 -14.28 13.87 2.55
CA GLU A 63 -13.54 14.81 3.43
C GLU A 63 -12.88 15.96 2.64
N LYS A 64 -13.05 16.01 1.31
CA LYS A 64 -12.46 17.02 0.41
C LYS A 64 -10.93 17.08 0.49
N ILE A 65 -10.30 15.93 0.68
CA ILE A 65 -8.84 15.77 0.66
C ILE A 65 -8.47 15.34 -0.76
N GLU A 66 -7.57 16.08 -1.39
CA GLU A 66 -7.07 15.73 -2.72
C GLU A 66 -6.17 14.50 -2.63
N PHE A 67 -6.18 13.66 -3.66
CA PHE A 67 -5.28 12.52 -3.71
C PHE A 67 -4.82 12.17 -5.12
N SER A 68 -3.62 11.62 -5.20
CA SER A 68 -3.01 11.09 -6.43
C SER A 68 -2.75 9.59 -6.28
N LEU A 69 -3.10 8.82 -7.32
CA LEU A 69 -2.92 7.37 -7.33
C LEU A 69 -1.60 6.96 -7.99
N PHE A 70 -0.82 6.14 -7.31
CA PHE A 70 0.42 5.56 -7.82
C PHE A 70 0.38 4.03 -7.71
N GLN A 71 0.67 3.34 -8.81
CA GLN A 71 0.84 1.90 -8.76
C GLN A 71 2.17 1.56 -8.10
N ARG A 72 2.23 0.41 -7.42
CA ARG A 72 3.47 -0.19 -6.93
C ARG A 72 4.52 -0.21 -8.06
N ASN A 73 5.74 0.21 -7.73
CA ASN A 73 6.90 0.45 -8.59
C ASN A 73 6.84 1.73 -9.44
N GLN A 74 5.84 2.59 -9.27
CA GLN A 74 5.86 3.94 -9.85
C GLN A 74 6.58 4.91 -8.90
N ASN A 75 7.44 5.75 -9.47
CA ASN A 75 8.10 6.81 -8.73
C ASN A 75 7.15 8.00 -8.58
N PHE A 76 7.30 8.73 -7.47
CA PHE A 76 6.62 9.98 -7.20
C PHE A 76 7.54 10.89 -6.40
N ASP A 77 7.27 12.19 -6.46
CA ASP A 77 7.95 13.18 -5.64
C ASP A 77 7.16 13.37 -4.33
N GLU A 78 7.76 13.03 -3.18
CA GLU A 78 7.08 13.16 -1.89
C GLU A 78 6.81 14.62 -1.50
N SER A 79 7.53 15.59 -2.09
CA SER A 79 7.44 17.01 -1.70
C SER A 79 6.07 17.61 -1.98
N THR A 80 5.32 17.05 -2.94
CA THR A 80 3.97 17.50 -3.32
C THR A 80 2.87 16.99 -2.39
N PHE A 81 3.19 16.12 -1.42
CA PHE A 81 2.19 15.47 -0.57
C PHE A 81 2.44 15.74 0.92
N ASP A 82 1.35 15.71 1.70
CA ASP A 82 1.39 15.85 3.15
C ASP A 82 1.49 14.49 3.85
N LEU A 83 0.91 13.46 3.22
CA LEU A 83 0.86 12.10 3.73
C LEU A 83 0.93 11.10 2.57
N ILE A 84 1.68 10.02 2.76
CA ILE A 84 1.77 8.91 1.81
C ILE A 84 1.01 7.71 2.38
N LEU A 85 -0.05 7.29 1.70
CA LEU A 85 -0.81 6.09 2.02
C LEU A 85 -0.31 4.91 1.20
N SER A 86 -0.07 3.78 1.85
CA SER A 86 0.17 2.51 1.17
C SER A 86 -1.02 1.59 1.34
N VAL A 87 -1.75 1.30 0.26
CA VAL A 87 -2.93 0.40 0.29
C VAL A 87 -2.53 -0.96 -0.26
N GLY A 88 -2.38 -1.94 0.62
CA GLY A 88 -1.85 -3.24 0.23
C GLY A 88 -1.46 -4.10 1.42
N GLY A 89 -0.22 -4.58 1.42
CA GLY A 89 0.44 -5.19 2.57
C GLY A 89 1.89 -4.69 2.64
N ASP A 90 2.74 -5.35 3.41
CA ASP A 90 4.11 -4.86 3.68
C ASP A 90 4.94 -4.63 2.41
N GLY A 91 4.79 -5.49 1.40
CA GLY A 91 5.48 -5.30 0.12
C GLY A 91 5.11 -4.00 -0.61
N THR A 92 3.88 -3.50 -0.43
CA THR A 92 3.46 -2.19 -0.97
C THR A 92 4.02 -1.06 -0.11
N PHE A 93 4.07 -1.23 1.21
CA PHE A 93 4.62 -0.23 2.13
C PHE A 93 6.12 -0.03 1.91
N LEU A 94 6.88 -1.12 1.85
CA LEU A 94 8.31 -1.11 1.56
C LEU A 94 8.60 -0.48 0.20
N ASP A 95 7.77 -0.75 -0.79
CA ASP A 95 7.93 -0.16 -2.12
C ASP A 95 7.70 1.36 -2.11
N ALA A 96 6.60 1.81 -1.49
CA ALA A 96 6.33 3.24 -1.32
C ALA A 96 7.46 3.95 -0.57
N SER A 97 8.05 3.29 0.44
CA SER A 97 9.11 3.86 1.28
C SER A 97 10.39 4.22 0.51
N LYS A 98 10.58 3.71 -0.71
CA LYS A 98 11.74 4.05 -1.55
C LYS A 98 11.73 5.51 -2.02
N ASN A 99 10.55 6.10 -2.16
CA ASN A 99 10.36 7.48 -2.61
C ASN A 99 10.14 8.47 -1.46
N VAL A 100 10.20 7.98 -0.20
CA VAL A 100 9.87 8.78 0.99
C VAL A 100 11.08 8.88 1.88
N SER A 101 11.51 10.10 2.20
CA SER A 101 12.59 10.40 3.13
C SER A 101 12.07 11.04 4.41
N GLU A 102 11.34 12.16 4.28
CA GLU A 102 10.93 13.00 5.40
C GLU A 102 9.41 12.98 5.65
N LYS A 103 8.61 12.60 4.65
CA LYS A 103 7.14 12.64 4.78
C LYS A 103 6.60 11.47 5.60
N TYR A 104 5.45 11.71 6.23
CA TYR A 104 4.74 10.68 6.97
C TYR A 104 4.17 9.61 6.04
N MET A 105 4.20 8.37 6.51
CA MET A 105 3.60 7.23 5.81
C MET A 105 2.58 6.54 6.70
N LEU A 106 1.46 6.13 6.11
CA LEU A 106 0.47 5.25 6.76
C LEU A 106 0.23 4.02 5.88
N GLY A 107 0.52 2.84 6.44
CA GLY A 107 0.15 1.57 5.83
C GLY A 107 -1.30 1.20 6.13
N VAL A 108 -2.06 0.91 5.07
CA VAL A 108 -3.43 0.41 5.09
C VAL A 108 -3.43 -1.04 4.60
N ASN A 109 -3.63 -1.99 5.50
CA ASN A 109 -3.74 -3.40 5.17
C ASN A 109 -5.08 -3.67 4.49
N SER A 110 -5.01 -3.94 3.19
CA SER A 110 -6.20 -4.18 2.35
C SER A 110 -6.81 -5.58 2.52
N CYS A 111 -6.11 -6.51 3.17
CA CYS A 111 -6.57 -7.88 3.41
C CYS A 111 -6.04 -8.39 4.77
N PRO A 112 -6.51 -7.86 5.91
CA PRO A 112 -5.97 -8.17 7.23
C PRO A 112 -6.15 -9.64 7.65
N ASN A 113 -7.18 -10.31 7.14
CA ASN A 113 -7.41 -11.75 7.43
C ASN A 113 -6.47 -12.68 6.64
N ASP A 114 -5.81 -12.17 5.60
CA ASP A 114 -4.95 -12.95 4.71
C ASP A 114 -3.48 -12.49 4.76
N SER A 115 -3.17 -11.43 5.50
CA SER A 115 -1.82 -10.88 5.63
C SER A 115 -1.63 -10.13 6.93
N VAL A 116 -0.44 -10.27 7.54
CA VAL A 116 -0.11 -9.65 8.83
C VAL A 116 -0.07 -8.12 8.73
N GLY A 117 0.63 -7.57 7.72
CA GLY A 117 0.77 -6.13 7.54
C GLY A 117 1.51 -5.45 8.69
N ARG A 118 2.75 -5.89 8.97
CA ARG A 118 3.55 -5.42 10.11
C ARG A 118 3.81 -3.91 10.10
N PHE A 119 3.89 -3.30 8.92
CA PHE A 119 4.05 -1.86 8.75
C PHE A 119 2.72 -1.11 8.59
N SER A 120 1.58 -1.82 8.63
CA SER A 120 0.25 -1.22 8.51
C SER A 120 -0.37 -1.00 9.88
N ALA A 121 -0.90 0.21 10.09
CA ALA A 121 -1.62 0.58 11.31
C ALA A 121 -3.13 0.72 11.06
N ALA A 122 -3.53 0.84 9.79
CA ALA A 122 -4.92 0.97 9.38
C ALA A 122 -5.36 -0.20 8.51
N TYR A 123 -6.68 -0.38 8.42
CA TYR A 123 -7.42 -1.29 7.56
C TYR A 123 -8.81 -0.67 7.32
N LYS A 124 -9.63 -1.25 6.44
CA LYS A 124 -10.88 -0.61 5.96
C LYS A 124 -11.76 -0.08 7.11
N GLU A 125 -11.95 -0.88 8.16
CA GLU A 125 -12.87 -0.57 9.24
C GLU A 125 -12.40 0.55 10.18
N ASN A 126 -11.08 0.76 10.35
CA ASN A 126 -10.55 1.80 11.24
C ASN A 126 -9.93 2.99 10.49
N PHE A 127 -9.85 2.94 9.16
CA PHE A 127 -9.15 3.94 8.35
C PHE A 127 -9.68 5.37 8.58
N SER A 128 -11.00 5.54 8.60
CA SER A 128 -11.62 6.87 8.74
C SER A 128 -11.27 7.52 10.08
N ASP A 129 -11.34 6.76 11.18
CA ASP A 129 -10.99 7.24 12.51
C ASP A 129 -9.48 7.54 12.59
N PHE A 130 -8.65 6.68 12.01
CA PHE A 130 -7.19 6.89 11.99
C PHE A 130 -6.81 8.20 11.26
N ILE A 131 -7.46 8.52 10.13
CA ILE A 131 -7.21 9.78 9.41
C ILE A 131 -7.67 10.98 10.25
N ARG A 132 -8.84 10.91 10.89
CA ARG A 132 -9.33 11.98 11.78
C ARG A 132 -8.39 12.20 12.96
N ASP A 133 -7.85 11.13 13.54
CA ASP A 133 -6.90 11.19 14.64
C ASP A 133 -5.57 11.81 14.20
N ILE A 134 -5.09 11.55 12.98
CA ILE A 134 -3.91 12.25 12.42
C ILE A 134 -4.20 13.74 12.25
N ILE A 135 -5.36 14.10 11.67
CA ILE A 135 -5.73 15.50 11.41
C ILE A 135 -5.83 16.28 12.73
N SER A 136 -6.45 15.67 13.74
CA SER A 136 -6.65 16.22 15.09
C SER A 136 -5.45 16.05 16.03
N ASP A 137 -4.30 15.60 15.51
CA ASP A 137 -3.03 15.47 16.24
C ASP A 137 -3.09 14.53 17.46
N GLN A 138 -3.97 13.53 17.43
CA GLN A 138 -4.17 12.54 18.50
C GLN A 138 -3.21 11.35 18.40
N ILE A 139 -2.63 11.10 17.21
CA ILE A 139 -1.66 10.01 16.99
C ILE A 139 -0.30 10.61 16.65
N LYS A 140 0.74 10.09 17.30
CA LYS A 140 2.13 10.47 17.03
C LYS A 140 2.78 9.52 16.03
N PRO A 141 3.59 10.04 15.08
CA PRO A 141 4.33 9.20 14.15
C PRO A 141 5.41 8.40 14.88
N THR A 142 5.74 7.22 14.34
CA THR A 142 6.88 6.42 14.78
C THR A 142 8.01 6.57 13.76
N VAL A 143 9.20 6.91 14.24
CA VAL A 143 10.41 7.00 13.40
C VAL A 143 10.95 5.59 13.16
N LEU A 144 11.17 5.23 11.90
CA LEU A 144 11.75 3.95 11.51
C LEU A 144 13.18 4.15 10.98
N THR A 145 14.11 3.37 11.49
CA THR A 145 15.50 3.37 11.02
C THR A 145 15.64 2.61 9.71
N ARG A 146 16.45 3.12 8.78
CA ARG A 146 16.79 2.46 7.52
C ARG A 146 18.29 2.15 7.44
N LEU A 147 18.62 1.07 6.76
CA LEU A 147 19.98 0.62 6.53
C LEU A 147 20.55 1.31 5.29
N SER A 148 21.61 2.10 5.45
CA SER A 148 22.36 2.68 4.33
C SER A 148 23.40 1.69 3.83
N VAL A 149 23.41 1.42 2.52
CA VAL A 149 24.32 0.47 1.90
C VAL A 149 25.20 1.19 0.88
N ARG A 150 26.51 0.92 0.92
CA ARG A 150 27.47 1.37 -0.09
C ARG A 150 28.04 0.17 -0.83
N LEU A 151 27.89 0.17 -2.15
CA LEU A 151 28.48 -0.83 -3.03
C LEU A 151 29.50 -0.15 -3.94
N GLN A 152 30.78 -0.52 -3.81
CA GLN A 152 31.89 0.05 -4.59
C GLN A 152 31.90 1.60 -4.57
N GLY A 153 31.66 2.19 -3.40
CA GLY A 153 31.63 3.65 -3.22
C GLY A 153 30.31 4.34 -3.60
N LYS A 154 29.36 3.64 -4.23
CA LYS A 154 28.02 4.18 -4.53
C LYS A 154 27.04 3.88 -3.40
N THR A 155 26.41 4.92 -2.84
CA THR A 155 25.29 4.77 -1.91
C THR A 155 24.04 4.32 -2.65
N LEU A 156 23.44 3.22 -2.19
CA LEU A 156 22.18 2.69 -2.71
C LEU A 156 20.99 3.29 -1.95
N ILE A 157 19.77 3.03 -2.45
CA ILE A 157 18.54 3.41 -1.75
C ILE A 157 18.52 2.71 -0.38
N PRO A 158 18.31 3.43 0.74
CA PRO A 158 18.29 2.82 2.06
C PRO A 158 17.21 1.75 2.19
N ALA A 159 17.55 0.61 2.79
CA ALA A 159 16.64 -0.51 3.00
C ALA A 159 15.89 -0.37 4.33
N LEU A 160 14.56 -0.54 4.31
CA LEU A 160 13.75 -0.49 5.53
C LEU A 160 13.65 -1.84 6.26
N ASN A 161 13.78 -2.96 5.53
CA ASN A 161 13.61 -4.30 6.11
C ASN A 161 14.97 -4.99 6.34
N ASP A 162 15.66 -5.33 5.25
CA ASP A 162 16.87 -6.16 5.28
C ASP A 162 17.77 -5.89 4.05
N VAL A 163 19.01 -6.37 4.13
CA VAL A 163 20.00 -6.39 3.05
C VAL A 163 20.51 -7.83 2.95
N LEU A 164 20.40 -8.44 1.77
CA LEU A 164 20.76 -9.84 1.49
C LEU A 164 22.04 -9.95 0.67
#